data_AF-A0A0H1R970-F1
#
_entry.id   AF-A0A0H1R970-F1
#
_cell.length_a   1.000
_cell.length_b   1.000
_cell.length_c   1.000
_cell.angle_alpha   90.00
_cell.angle_beta   90.00
_cell.angle_gamma   90.00
#
_symmetry.space_group_name_H-M   'P 1'
#
loop_
_entity.id
_entity.type
_entity.pdbx_description
1 polymer ?
#
loop_
_entity_poly.entity_id
_entity_poly.type
_entity_poly.pdbx_seq_one_letter_code
_entity_poly.pdbx_strand_id
1 'polypeptide(L)'
;NFYRMDDIELAARDIPAGAVSILLSHTPGTYRRAAHAAFDLMLCGHTHGGQICLPGGIPIRTETVSPRRFVRGSWRYGRMIGYTSTGAGTCIVDARLNCPPEVTLHRLRRVAPL
;
A
#
# COMPACT_ATOMS: atom_id res chain seq x y z
N ASN A 1 -5.93 -3.83 -10.49
CA ASN A 1 -5.04 -4.44 -11.48
C ASN A 1 -5.81 -4.66 -12.77
N PHE A 2 -5.40 -3.98 -13.84
CA PHE A 2 -6.02 -4.09 -15.17
C PHE A 2 -6.02 -5.53 -15.71
N TYR A 3 -5.05 -6.36 -15.29
CA TYR A 3 -4.93 -7.75 -15.71
C TYR A 3 -5.40 -8.79 -14.66
N ARG A 4 -5.69 -8.38 -13.41
CA ARG A 4 -6.04 -9.28 -12.28
C ARG A 4 -5.22 -10.59 -12.21
N MET A 5 -3.93 -10.51 -12.50
CA MET A 5 -3.01 -11.65 -12.42
C MET A 5 -2.55 -11.94 -10.98
N ASP A 6 -3.14 -11.25 -9.99
CA ASP A 6 -2.88 -11.49 -8.58
C ASP A 6 -3.75 -12.63 -8.04
N ASP A 7 -3.11 -13.60 -7.38
CA ASP A 7 -3.76 -14.68 -6.62
C ASP A 7 -3.27 -14.58 -5.16
N ILE A 8 -4.05 -13.87 -4.34
CA ILE A 8 -3.68 -13.54 -2.95
C ILE A 8 -3.83 -14.76 -2.07
N GLU A 9 -4.82 -15.59 -2.36
CA GLU A 9 -5.13 -16.83 -1.68
C GLU A 9 -4.00 -17.86 -1.91
N LEU A 10 -3.50 -17.98 -3.14
CA LEU A 10 -2.31 -18.78 -3.43
C LEU A 10 -1.07 -18.24 -2.70
N ALA A 11 -0.86 -16.92 -2.71
CA ALA A 11 0.26 -16.31 -2.01
C ALA A 11 0.22 -16.55 -0.48
N ALA A 12 -0.97 -16.72 0.10
CA ALA A 12 -1.16 -16.96 1.52
C ALA A 12 -1.11 -18.45 1.92
N ARG A 13 -1.21 -19.37 0.96
CA ARG A 13 -1.49 -20.80 1.20
C ARG A 13 -0.54 -21.47 2.19
N ASP A 14 0.75 -21.20 2.06
CA ASP A 14 1.80 -21.90 2.81
C ASP A 14 2.37 -21.05 3.95
N ILE A 15 1.67 -19.99 4.37
CA ILE A 15 2.09 -19.17 5.52
C ILE A 15 1.87 -19.99 6.81
N PRO A 16 2.93 -20.26 7.60
CA PRO A 16 2.79 -21.03 8.83
C PRO A 16 1.88 -20.34 9.84
N ALA A 17 1.10 -21.12 10.59
CA ALA A 17 0.27 -20.61 11.66
C ALA A 17 1.12 -19.84 12.69
N GLY A 18 0.69 -18.62 13.04
CA GLY A 18 1.40 -17.76 13.99
C GLY A 18 2.61 -17.01 13.43
N ALA A 19 2.96 -17.20 12.15
CA ALA A 19 3.96 -16.37 11.49
C ALA A 19 3.41 -14.96 11.21
N VAL A 20 4.29 -13.96 11.23
CA VAL A 20 3.96 -12.62 10.74
C VAL A 20 3.99 -12.63 9.21
N SER A 21 2.91 -12.19 8.60
CA SER A 21 2.71 -12.20 7.15
C SER A 21 2.75 -10.78 6.56
N ILE A 22 3.56 -10.61 5.52
CA ILE A 22 3.73 -9.32 4.83
C ILE A 22 3.43 -9.50 3.35
N LEU A 23 2.41 -8.80 2.87
CA LEU A 23 2.06 -8.76 1.45
C LEU A 23 2.72 -7.56 0.78
N LEU A 24 3.49 -7.82 -0.28
CA LEU A 24 3.88 -6.81 -1.24
C LEU A 24 2.88 -6.80 -2.39
N SER A 25 2.20 -5.68 -2.60
CA SER A 25 1.22 -5.53 -3.67
C SER A 25 1.54 -4.29 -4.49
N HIS A 26 1.31 -4.36 -5.80
CA HIS A 26 1.47 -3.18 -6.66
C HIS A 26 0.58 -2.01 -6.19
N THR A 27 -0.65 -2.29 -5.78
CA THR A 27 -1.70 -1.29 -5.52
C THR A 27 -2.44 -1.58 -4.22
N PRO A 28 -2.96 -0.54 -3.51
CA PRO A 28 -3.85 -0.75 -2.37
C PRO A 28 -5.18 -1.40 -2.76
N GLY A 29 -5.49 -1.60 -4.04
CA GLY A 29 -6.77 -2.16 -4.50
C GLY A 29 -7.05 -3.60 -4.02
N THR A 30 -6.02 -4.35 -3.64
CA THR A 30 -6.17 -5.73 -3.15
C THR A 30 -6.44 -5.84 -1.66
N TYR A 31 -6.57 -4.72 -0.93
CA TYR A 31 -6.64 -4.69 0.54
C TYR A 31 -7.72 -5.61 1.15
N ARG A 32 -8.88 -5.76 0.52
CA ARG A 32 -9.96 -6.63 1.05
C ARG A 32 -9.57 -8.10 0.98
N ARG A 33 -8.97 -8.53 -0.15
CA ARG A 33 -8.49 -9.89 -0.34
C ARG A 33 -7.30 -10.18 0.57
N ALA A 34 -6.37 -9.23 0.69
CA ALA A 34 -5.24 -9.32 1.62
C ALA A 34 -5.70 -9.52 3.08
N ALA A 35 -6.66 -8.70 3.54
CA ALA A 35 -7.20 -8.84 4.89
C ALA A 35 -8.01 -10.13 5.07
N HIS A 36 -8.74 -10.58 4.05
CA HIS A 36 -9.46 -11.86 4.07
C HIS A 36 -8.51 -13.05 4.19
N ALA A 37 -7.36 -12.99 3.51
CA ALA A 37 -6.27 -13.96 3.61
C ALA A 37 -5.40 -13.77 4.87
N ALA A 38 -5.85 -12.96 5.84
CA ALA A 38 -5.22 -12.75 7.14
C ALA A 38 -3.78 -12.19 7.11
N PHE A 39 -3.41 -11.43 6.08
CA PHE A 39 -2.13 -10.70 6.09
C PHE A 39 -2.05 -9.68 7.23
N ASP A 40 -0.91 -9.61 7.92
CA ASP A 40 -0.69 -8.67 9.04
C ASP A 40 -0.30 -7.27 8.55
N LEU A 41 0.54 -7.22 7.52
CA LEU A 41 1.05 -5.99 6.92
C LEU A 41 0.94 -6.04 5.39
N MET A 42 0.43 -4.98 4.79
CA MET A 42 0.42 -4.78 3.34
C MET A 42 1.24 -3.55 2.96
N LEU A 43 2.25 -3.73 2.11
CA LEU A 43 3.05 -2.65 1.53
C LEU A 43 2.73 -2.53 0.05
N CYS A 44 2.42 -1.31 -0.39
CA CYS A 44 2.03 -1.08 -1.79
C CYS A 44 2.40 0.32 -2.31
N GLY A 45 2.17 0.55 -3.60
CA GLY A 45 2.41 1.82 -4.26
C GLY A 45 1.31 2.14 -5.27
N HIS A 46 1.68 2.34 -6.54
CA HIS A 46 0.81 2.60 -7.70
C HIS A 46 0.08 3.94 -7.72
N THR A 47 -0.26 4.52 -6.57
CA THR A 47 -1.08 5.75 -6.52
C THR A 47 -0.30 7.03 -6.75
N HIS A 48 1.04 6.99 -6.64
CA HIS A 48 1.94 8.14 -6.63
C HIS A 48 1.56 9.24 -5.61
N GLY A 49 0.72 8.91 -4.62
CA GLY A 49 0.11 9.91 -3.73
C GLY A 49 -0.82 10.91 -4.42
N GLY A 50 -1.19 10.65 -5.68
CA GLY A 50 -1.89 11.56 -6.58
C GLY A 50 -0.97 12.44 -7.45
N GLN A 51 0.34 12.47 -7.18
CA GLN A 51 1.41 13.21 -7.88
C GLN A 51 1.26 14.74 -7.95
N ILE A 52 0.09 15.22 -8.37
CA ILE A 52 -0.30 16.63 -8.43
C ILE A 52 -1.43 16.86 -7.43
N CYS A 53 -1.12 17.67 -6.42
CA CYS A 53 -2.02 17.97 -5.32
C CYS A 53 -2.27 19.47 -5.20
N LEU A 54 -3.47 19.83 -4.76
CA LEU A 54 -3.80 21.18 -4.28
C LEU A 54 -3.03 21.48 -2.98
N PRO A 55 -2.96 22.75 -2.54
CA PRO A 55 -2.42 23.10 -1.22
C PRO A 55 -3.01 22.23 -0.10
N GLY A 56 -2.18 21.87 0.87
CA GLY A 56 -2.54 20.87 1.90
C GLY A 56 -2.40 19.41 1.42
N GLY A 57 -1.89 19.19 0.20
CA GLY A 57 -1.60 17.85 -0.31
C GLY A 57 -2.86 17.06 -0.70
N ILE A 58 -3.92 17.74 -1.12
CA ILE A 58 -5.18 17.11 -1.56
C ILE A 58 -5.03 16.67 -3.02
N PRO A 59 -5.12 15.37 -3.34
CA PRO A 59 -4.86 14.90 -4.70
C PRO A 59 -5.99 15.28 -5.65
N ILE A 60 -5.62 15.80 -6.83
CA ILE A 60 -6.57 16.12 -7.91
C ILE A 60 -7.13 14.83 -8.52
N ARG A 61 -6.24 13.88 -8.80
CA ARG A 61 -6.57 12.53 -9.24
C ARG A 61 -5.73 11.52 -8.48
N THR A 62 -6.29 10.35 -8.29
CA THR A 62 -5.61 9.20 -7.71
C THR A 62 -6.02 8.05 -8.62
N GLU A 63 -5.11 7.55 -9.44
CA GLU A 63 -5.36 6.49 -10.43
C GLU A 63 -5.61 5.14 -9.74
N THR A 64 -6.66 5.05 -8.91
CA THR A 64 -7.00 3.90 -8.08
C THR A 64 -8.48 3.91 -7.70
N VAL A 65 -9.04 2.71 -7.51
CA VAL A 65 -10.40 2.50 -7.00
C VAL A 65 -10.43 2.37 -5.47
N SER A 66 -9.27 2.40 -4.81
CA SER A 66 -9.18 2.30 -3.36
C SER A 66 -9.72 3.56 -2.65
N PRO A 67 -10.19 3.45 -1.40
CA PRO A 67 -10.54 4.61 -0.59
C PRO A 67 -9.42 5.65 -0.55
N ARG A 68 -9.76 6.95 -0.60
CA ARG A 68 -8.78 8.05 -0.58
C ARG A 68 -7.77 7.97 0.55
N ARG A 69 -8.17 7.47 1.73
CA ARG A 69 -7.28 7.28 2.88
C ARG A 69 -6.18 6.23 2.67
N PHE A 70 -6.25 5.39 1.63
CA PHE A 70 -5.22 4.40 1.28
C PHE A 70 -4.28 4.88 0.19
N VAL A 71 -4.44 6.12 -0.28
CA VAL A 71 -3.67 6.65 -1.41
C VAL A 71 -2.22 6.93 -1.04
N ARG A 72 -1.92 7.22 0.23
CA ARG A 72 -0.54 7.43 0.69
C ARG A 72 -0.41 7.19 2.18
N GLY A 73 0.80 6.88 2.63
CA GLY A 73 1.14 6.73 4.04
C GLY A 73 0.51 5.50 4.68
N SER A 74 0.48 5.48 6.01
CA SER A 74 -0.05 4.37 6.79
C SER A 74 -1.59 4.39 6.84
N TRP A 75 -2.17 3.20 6.85
CA TRP A 75 -3.61 2.99 6.96
C TRP A 75 -3.91 1.67 7.67
N ARG A 76 -5.18 1.46 8.02
CA ARG A 76 -5.66 0.21 8.64
C ARG A 76 -6.94 -0.28 7.97
N TYR A 77 -7.08 -1.60 7.91
CA TYR A 77 -8.33 -2.26 7.54
C TYR A 77 -8.52 -3.52 8.40
N GLY A 78 -9.47 -3.47 9.33
CA GLY A 78 -9.59 -4.50 10.37
C GLY A 78 -8.30 -4.61 11.19
N ARG A 79 -7.73 -5.81 11.26
CA ARG A 79 -6.47 -6.09 11.98
C ARG A 79 -5.23 -5.72 11.16
N MET A 80 -5.33 -5.73 9.83
CA MET A 80 -4.21 -5.50 8.91
C MET A 80 -3.76 -4.04 8.94
N ILE A 81 -2.45 -3.85 9.04
CA ILE A 81 -1.78 -2.57 8.83
C ILE A 81 -1.42 -2.46 7.35
N GLY A 82 -1.55 -1.28 6.77
CA GLY A 82 -1.14 -1.02 5.41
C GLY A 82 -0.29 0.23 5.29
N TYR A 83 0.55 0.26 4.26
CA TYR A 83 1.31 1.43 3.88
C TYR A 83 1.32 1.56 2.36
N THR A 84 0.98 2.75 1.86
CA THR A 84 1.05 3.07 0.43
C THR A 84 2.13 4.11 0.21
N SER A 85 3.24 3.72 -0.42
CA SER A 85 4.28 4.66 -0.77
C SER A 85 3.85 5.57 -1.92
N THR A 86 4.23 6.85 -1.83
CA THR A 86 4.05 7.80 -2.94
C THR A 86 5.13 7.62 -4.02
N GLY A 87 6.21 6.87 -3.75
CA GLY A 87 7.31 6.57 -4.66
C GLY A 87 8.21 7.76 -4.99
N ALA A 88 9.37 7.47 -5.59
CA ALA A 88 10.36 8.48 -5.96
C ALA A 88 10.16 9.06 -7.38
N GLY A 89 9.65 8.25 -8.32
CA GLY A 89 9.50 8.64 -9.73
C GLY A 89 8.18 9.34 -10.06
N THR A 90 7.97 9.68 -11.32
CA THR A 90 6.74 10.28 -11.85
C THR A 90 5.95 9.28 -12.70
N CYS A 91 4.71 9.60 -13.05
CA CYS A 91 3.85 8.82 -13.93
C CYS A 91 2.99 9.75 -14.79
N ILE A 92 2.86 9.45 -16.09
CA ILE A 92 2.14 10.22 -17.12
C ILE A 92 2.72 11.63 -17.37
N VAL A 93 2.85 12.45 -16.33
CA VAL A 93 3.43 13.79 -16.35
C VAL A 93 4.73 13.78 -15.56
N ASP A 94 5.79 14.36 -16.11
CA ASP A 94 7.09 14.45 -15.43
C ASP A 94 7.17 15.62 -14.44
N ALA A 95 6.25 15.63 -13.47
CA ALA A 95 6.20 16.65 -12.44
C ALA A 95 5.53 16.14 -11.17
N ARG A 96 5.90 16.71 -10.03
CA ARG A 96 5.25 16.54 -8.72
C ARG A 96 4.95 17.91 -8.12
N LEU A 97 3.74 18.09 -7.60
CA LEU A 97 3.31 19.35 -6.96
C LEU A 97 2.56 19.03 -5.67
N ASN A 98 2.98 19.61 -4.54
CA ASN A 98 2.41 19.37 -3.21
C ASN A 98 2.32 17.87 -2.82
N CYS A 99 3.14 17.02 -3.44
CA CYS A 99 3.27 15.59 -3.17
C CYS A 99 4.75 15.18 -3.28
N PRO A 100 5.55 15.38 -2.23
CA PRO A 100 6.97 15.06 -2.25
C PRO A 100 7.23 13.60 -2.63
N PRO A 101 8.33 13.30 -3.33
CA PRO A 101 8.75 11.93 -3.57
C PRO A 101 9.15 11.24 -2.27
N GLU A 102 9.05 9.91 -2.25
CA GLU A 102 9.29 9.11 -1.05
C GLU A 102 10.10 7.85 -1.35
N VAL A 103 11.06 7.55 -0.48
CA VAL A 103 11.72 6.25 -0.34
C VAL A 103 11.60 5.84 1.12
N THR A 104 10.91 4.72 1.39
CA THR A 104 10.53 4.34 2.77
C THR A 104 11.36 3.16 3.27
N LEU A 105 11.95 3.31 4.46
CA LEU A 105 12.64 2.23 5.17
C LEU A 105 11.72 1.64 6.26
N HIS A 106 11.16 0.47 5.99
CA HIS A 106 10.42 -0.29 7.00
C HIS A 106 11.39 -1.14 7.83
N ARG A 107 11.50 -0.85 9.12
CA ARG A 107 12.29 -1.66 10.06
C ARG A 107 11.37 -2.56 10.87
N LEU A 108 11.45 -3.86 10.62
CA LEU A 108 10.77 -4.87 11.41
C LEU A 108 11.61 -5.21 12.64
N ARG A 109 10.96 -5.29 13.80
CA ARG A 109 11.59 -5.66 15.07
C ARG A 109 10.75 -6.71 15.75
N ARG A 110 11.39 -7.76 16.26
CA ARG A 110 10.76 -8.66 17.22
C ARG A 110 10.57 -7.87 18.51
N VAL A 111 9.34 -7.78 18.99
CA VAL A 111 9.10 -7.30 20.35
C VAL A 111 9.51 -8.46 21.26
N ALA A 112 10.49 -8.23 22.13
CA ALA A 112 10.81 -9.21 23.17
C ALA A 112 9.54 -9.44 24.01
N PRO A 113 9.19 -10.69 24.36
CA PRO A 113 8.07 -10.91 25.26
C PRO A 113 8.34 -10.16 26.57
N LEU A 114 7.30 -9.49 27.08
CA LEU A 114 7.30 -8.86 28.40
C LEU A 114 7.51 -9.92 29.50
#